data_AF-A0A8H8U1W5-F1
#
_entry.id   AF-A0A8H8U1W5-F1
#
_cell.length_a   1.000
_cell.length_b   1.000
_cell.length_c   1.000
_cell.angle_alpha   90.00
_cell.angle_beta   90.00
_cell.angle_gamma   90.00
#
_symmetry.space_group_name_H-M   'P 1'
#
loop_
_entity.id
_entity.type
_entity.pdbx_description
1 polymer ?
#
loop_
_entity_poly.entity_id
_entity_poly.type
_entity_poly.pdbx_seq_one_letter_code
_entity_poly.pdbx_strand_id
1 'polypeptide(L)'
;MSSSLSKKSKTSSSSSSSSRTPTKRILTELSAFSASPHPTITSLAPSPTSLLHLHAILTSPIPAYSTGRWLLSITLPPNYPLSPPVIKFITRICHPNIKFETGEICLDLL
;
A
#
# COMPACT_ATOMS: atom_id res chain seq x y z
N MET A 1 -13.57 -53.53 23.06
CA MET A 1 -13.86 -52.90 24.38
C MET A 1 -12.53 -52.49 25.00
N SER A 2 -12.50 -51.34 25.67
CA SER A 2 -11.33 -50.63 26.23
C SER A 2 -10.59 -49.75 25.20
N SER A 3 -10.94 -48.46 25.04
CA SER A 3 -10.73 -47.32 25.94
C SER A 3 -9.25 -46.98 26.11
N SER A 4 -8.79 -45.84 25.61
CA SER A 4 -8.76 -44.58 26.38
C SER A 4 -7.69 -43.58 25.89
N LEU A 5 -8.12 -42.31 25.92
CA LEU A 5 -7.36 -41.12 26.34
C LEU A 5 -6.30 -40.48 25.41
N SER A 6 -6.73 -39.32 24.89
CA SER A 6 -6.18 -38.01 25.23
C SER A 6 -4.95 -37.52 24.47
N LYS A 7 -5.14 -36.45 23.69
CA LYS A 7 -4.39 -35.20 23.86
C LYS A 7 -5.15 -34.03 23.24
N LYS A 8 -5.85 -33.31 24.11
CA LYS A 8 -6.34 -31.95 23.87
C LYS A 8 -5.15 -31.01 23.99
N SER A 9 -4.62 -30.54 22.86
CA SER A 9 -3.58 -29.52 22.85
C SER A 9 -4.21 -28.15 23.16
N LYS A 10 -3.71 -27.58 24.25
CA LYS A 10 -4.08 -26.29 24.83
C LYS A 10 -3.88 -25.16 23.82
N THR A 11 -4.85 -24.26 23.84
CA THR A 11 -4.74 -22.85 23.52
C THR A 11 -3.49 -22.25 24.18
N SER A 12 -2.55 -21.75 23.38
CA SER A 12 -1.59 -20.74 23.79
C SER A 12 -1.97 -19.42 23.14
N SER A 13 -2.88 -18.73 23.80
CA SER A 13 -3.10 -17.30 23.63
C SER A 13 -1.83 -16.56 24.01
N SER A 14 -0.99 -16.25 23.03
CA SER A 14 0.08 -15.26 23.19
C SER A 14 -0.50 -13.89 22.88
N SER A 15 -0.84 -13.18 23.96
CA SER A 15 -1.06 -11.73 23.95
C SER A 15 0.25 -11.05 23.56
N SER A 16 0.52 -10.97 22.26
CA SER A 16 1.59 -10.13 21.73
C SER A 16 1.12 -8.69 21.76
N SER A 17 1.81 -7.87 22.54
CA SER A 17 1.76 -6.42 22.43
C SER A 17 1.75 -6.08 20.95
N SER A 18 0.72 -5.38 20.49
CA SER A 18 0.50 -5.09 19.07
C SER A 18 1.58 -4.09 18.62
N SER A 19 2.79 -4.59 18.39
CA SER A 19 3.82 -3.87 17.66
C SER A 19 3.22 -3.64 16.28
N ARG A 20 2.75 -2.40 16.06
CA ARG A 20 2.28 -1.93 14.77
C ARG A 20 3.50 -1.82 13.88
N THR A 21 4.03 -2.95 13.45
CA THR A 21 5.09 -2.94 12.45
C THR A 21 4.50 -2.33 11.18
N PRO A 22 5.23 -1.44 10.49
CA PRO A 22 4.75 -0.80 9.27
C PRO A 22 4.28 -1.85 8.25
N THR A 23 4.92 -3.03 8.24
CA THR A 23 4.54 -4.20 7.45
C THR A 23 3.15 -4.76 7.76
N LYS A 24 2.78 -4.94 9.03
CA LYS A 24 1.43 -5.41 9.40
C LYS A 24 0.37 -4.39 9.01
N ARG A 25 0.69 -3.11 9.17
CA ARG A 25 -0.21 -2.01 8.80
C ARG A 25 -0.45 -1.98 7.30
N ILE A 26 0.60 -2.06 6.49
CA ILE A 26 0.45 -2.00 5.02
C ILE A 26 -0.31 -3.22 4.47
N LEU A 27 -0.08 -4.43 4.99
CA LEU A 27 -0.84 -5.61 4.56
C LEU A 27 -2.33 -5.48 4.86
N THR A 28 -2.68 -4.85 5.98
CA THR A 28 -4.07 -4.55 6.34
C THR A 28 -4.67 -3.52 5.39
N GLU A 29 -3.94 -2.45 5.06
CA GLU A 29 -4.38 -1.41 4.13
C GLU A 29 -4.54 -1.95 2.70
N LEU A 30 -3.63 -2.80 2.22
CA LEU A 30 -3.74 -3.46 0.91
C LEU A 30 -4.96 -4.40 0.85
N SER A 31 -5.22 -5.12 1.94
CA SER A 31 -6.40 -6.00 2.04
C SER A 31 -7.70 -5.18 2.02
N ALA A 32 -7.73 -4.05 2.74
CA ALA A 32 -8.86 -3.13 2.73
C ALA A 32 -9.08 -2.49 1.35
N PHE A 33 -8.01 -2.09 0.66
CA PHE A 33 -8.07 -1.57 -0.70
C PHE A 33 -8.62 -2.61 -1.69
N SER A 34 -8.20 -3.88 -1.57
CA SER A 34 -8.72 -4.97 -2.41
C SER A 34 -10.23 -5.18 -2.21
N ALA A 35 -10.73 -4.99 -0.98
CA ALA A 35 -12.16 -5.08 -0.69
C ALA A 35 -12.97 -3.87 -1.21
N SER A 36 -12.35 -2.69 -1.33
CA SER A 36 -12.99 -1.47 -1.83
C SER A 36 -12.04 -0.70 -2.76
N PRO A 37 -11.95 -1.10 -4.04
CA PRO A 37 -11.05 -0.46 -4.98
C PRO A 37 -11.55 0.94 -5.36
N HIS A 38 -10.63 1.90 -5.43
CA HIS A 38 -10.94 3.25 -5.89
C HIS A 38 -11.02 3.28 -7.43
N PRO A 39 -12.02 3.95 -8.04
CA PRO A 39 -12.24 3.92 -9.49
C PRO A 39 -11.06 4.43 -10.33
N THR A 40 -10.20 5.28 -9.76
CA THR A 40 -9.02 5.82 -10.44
C THR A 40 -7.74 4.99 -10.21
N ILE A 41 -7.73 4.07 -9.25
CA ILE A 41 -6.56 3.23 -8.96
C ILE A 41 -6.84 1.85 -9.52
N THR A 42 -6.28 1.58 -10.69
CA THR A 42 -6.48 0.31 -11.40
C THR A 42 -5.75 -0.85 -10.74
N SER A 43 -4.58 -0.57 -10.14
CA SER A 43 -3.76 -1.59 -9.48
C SER A 43 -2.95 -0.94 -8.38
N LEU A 44 -2.79 -1.66 -7.26
CA LEU A 44 -1.92 -1.30 -6.16
C LEU A 44 -1.29 -2.59 -5.62
N ALA A 45 0.02 -2.72 -5.73
CA ALA A 45 0.72 -3.92 -5.32
C ALA A 45 2.11 -3.61 -4.74
N PRO A 46 2.60 -4.39 -3.76
CA PRO A 46 3.96 -4.27 -3.28
C PRO A 46 4.97 -4.76 -4.32
N SER A 47 6.18 -4.20 -4.23
CA SER A 47 7.34 -4.69 -4.96
C SER A 47 7.70 -6.11 -4.49
N PRO A 48 8.19 -6.99 -5.38
CA PRO A 48 8.63 -8.34 -4.99
C PRO A 48 9.79 -8.33 -3.98
N THR A 49 10.57 -7.24 -3.92
CA THR A 49 11.75 -7.13 -3.06
C THR A 49 11.48 -6.48 -1.71
N SER A 50 10.41 -5.69 -1.57
CA SER A 50 10.13 -4.93 -0.35
C SER A 50 8.65 -4.58 -0.23
N LEU A 51 8.06 -4.92 0.91
CA LEU A 51 6.68 -4.54 1.25
C LEU A 51 6.52 -3.05 1.59
N LEU A 52 7.62 -2.32 1.77
CA LEU A 52 7.63 -0.87 1.98
C LEU A 52 7.77 -0.08 0.67
N HIS A 53 7.83 -0.78 -0.47
CA HIS A 53 7.79 -0.17 -1.78
C HIS A 53 6.58 -0.73 -2.52
N LEU A 54 5.71 0.15 -2.99
CA LEU A 54 4.51 -0.21 -3.74
C LEU A 54 4.54 0.45 -5.10
N HIS A 55 3.88 -0.20 -6.04
CA HIS A 55 3.55 0.38 -7.32
C HIS A 55 2.04 0.51 -7.46
N ALA A 56 1.61 1.65 -7.97
CA ALA A 56 0.21 1.92 -8.27
C ALA A 56 0.03 2.32 -9.73
N ILE A 57 -1.06 1.88 -10.34
CA ILE A 57 -1.48 2.32 -11.68
C ILE A 57 -2.68 3.23 -11.51
N LEU A 58 -2.53 4.49 -11.91
CA LEU A 58 -3.57 5.50 -11.88
C LEU A 58 -4.16 5.72 -13.28
N THR A 59 -5.48 5.79 -13.36
CA THR A 59 -6.27 6.27 -14.50
C THR A 59 -7.00 7.54 -14.09
N SER A 60 -7.08 8.51 -14.99
CA SER A 60 -7.74 9.78 -14.69
C SER A 60 -9.16 9.81 -15.24
N PRO A 61 -10.18 10.18 -14.44
CA PRO A 61 -11.55 10.28 -14.93
C PRO A 61 -11.82 11.59 -15.67
N ILE A 62 -10.89 12.55 -15.63
CA ILE A 62 -11.07 13.86 -16.25
C ILE A 62 -10.73 13.83 -17.74
N PRO A 63 -11.50 14.52 -18.61
CA PRO A 63 -11.33 14.48 -20.07
C PRO A 63 -9.91 14.81 -20.53
N ALA A 64 -9.29 15.81 -19.90
CA ALA A 64 -7.93 16.27 -20.22
C ALA A 64 -6.85 15.19 -20.06
N TYR A 65 -7.13 14.15 -19.28
CA TYR A 65 -6.22 13.05 -18.95
C TYR A 65 -6.87 11.68 -19.18
N SER A 66 -8.00 11.63 -19.89
CA SER A 66 -8.92 10.49 -19.95
C SER A 66 -8.32 9.21 -20.53
N THR A 67 -7.30 9.32 -21.38
CA THR A 67 -6.61 8.18 -21.98
C THR A 67 -5.32 7.79 -21.26
N GLY A 68 -4.92 8.57 -20.26
CA GLY A 68 -3.63 8.38 -19.61
C GLY A 68 -3.67 7.32 -18.52
N ARG A 69 -2.58 6.55 -18.48
CA ARG A 69 -2.26 5.59 -17.42
C ARG A 69 -0.89 5.94 -16.87
N TRP A 70 -0.82 6.17 -15.57
CA TRP A 70 0.43 6.53 -14.91
C TRP A 70 0.82 5.48 -13.90
N LEU A 71 2.06 5.03 -13.99
CA LEU A 71 2.69 4.24 -12.97
C LEU A 71 3.24 5.17 -11.89
N LEU A 72 2.89 4.92 -10.63
CA LEU A 72 3.39 5.62 -9.46
C LEU A 72 4.26 4.66 -8.64
N SER A 73 5.33 5.20 -8.07
CA SER A 73 6.13 4.59 -7.02
C SER A 73 5.73 5.17 -5.68
N ILE A 74 5.48 4.31 -4.69
CA ILE A 74 5.13 4.70 -3.34
C ILE A 74 6.16 4.05 -2.40
N THR A 75 6.94 4.87 -1.71
CA THR A 75 7.94 4.42 -0.74
C THR A 75 7.47 4.78 0.66
N LEU A 76 7.28 3.76 1.49
CA LEU A 76 6.92 3.93 2.89
C LEU A 76 8.19 4.06 3.74
N PRO A 77 8.29 5.08 4.61
CA PRO A 77 9.41 5.21 5.51
C PRO A 77 9.32 4.17 6.65
N PRO A 78 10.43 3.84 7.33
CA PRO A 78 10.45 2.83 8.39
C PRO A 78 9.58 3.18 9.60
N ASN A 79 9.30 4.46 9.81
CA ASN A 79 8.44 4.99 10.86
C ASN A 79 6.99 5.22 10.40
N TYR A 80 6.57 4.70 9.24
CA TYR A 80 5.17 4.71 8.82
C TYR A 80 4.28 4.06 9.90
N PRO A 81 3.13 4.65 10.27
CA PRO A 81 2.45 5.80 9.65
C PRO A 81 2.77 7.18 10.28
N LEU A 82 3.78 7.28 11.15
CA LEU A 82 4.14 8.57 11.79
C LEU A 82 4.71 9.56 10.78
N SER A 83 5.49 9.08 9.81
CA SER A 83 5.86 9.85 8.64
C SER A 83 5.06 9.40 7.41
N PRO A 84 4.69 10.35 6.54
CA PRO A 84 3.92 10.07 5.35
C PRO A 84 4.74 9.29 4.31
N PRO A 85 4.06 8.56 3.40
CA PRO A 85 4.73 7.88 2.30
C PRO A 85 5.19 8.88 1.23
N VAL A 86 6.34 8.61 0.61
CA VAL A 86 6.84 9.39 -0.52
C VAL A 86 6.24 8.82 -1.80
N ILE A 87 5.50 9.63 -2.55
CA ILE A 87 4.84 9.23 -3.79
C ILE A 87 5.47 9.96 -4.97
N LYS A 88 5.83 9.22 -6.02
CA LYS A 88 6.40 9.77 -7.26
C LYS A 88 5.77 9.14 -8.49
N PHE A 89 5.55 9.94 -9.53
CA PHE A 89 5.14 9.47 -10.84
C PHE A 89 6.35 8.93 -11.59
N ILE A 90 6.33 7.64 -11.91
CA ILE A 90 7.34 7.01 -12.79
C ILE A 90 7.04 7.37 -14.25
N THR A 91 5.77 7.30 -14.64
CA THR A 91 5.32 7.75 -15.96
C THR A 91 5.23 9.27 -15.95
N ARG A 92 5.90 9.94 -16.90
CA ARG A 92 5.86 11.41 -17.00
C ARG A 92 4.43 11.92 -17.23
N ILE A 93 4.10 13.00 -16.53
CA ILE A 93 2.82 13.68 -16.63
C ILE A 93 3.04 15.19 -16.59
N CYS A 94 2.38 15.92 -17.49
CA CYS A 94 2.32 17.37 -17.43
C CYS A 94 1.16 17.75 -16.51
N HIS A 95 1.45 18.08 -15.25
CA HIS A 95 0.47 18.49 -14.26
C HIS A 95 1.06 19.59 -13.37
N PRO A 96 0.31 20.65 -13.01
CA PRO A 96 0.83 21.80 -12.28
C PRO A 96 1.53 21.45 -10.95
N ASN A 97 1.04 20.40 -10.26
CA ASN A 97 1.59 19.98 -8.97
C ASN A 97 2.57 18.81 -9.08
N ILE A 98 3.06 18.48 -10.29
CA ILE A 98 4.00 17.38 -10.51
C ILE A 98 5.19 17.92 -11.29
N LYS A 99 6.39 17.76 -10.73
CA LYS A 99 7.62 18.12 -11.43
C LYS A 99 7.79 17.26 -12.67
N PHE A 100 7.95 17.88 -13.84
CA PHE A 100 7.99 17.16 -15.11
C PHE A 100 9.25 16.27 -15.26
N GLU A 101 10.42 16.71 -14.74
CA GLU A 101 11.64 15.90 -14.82
C GLU A 101 11.65 14.74 -13.82
N THR A 102 11.25 14.99 -12.57
CA THR A 102 11.42 14.03 -11.46
C THR A 102 10.16 13.24 -11.11
N GLY A 103 8.98 13.67 -11.58
CA GLY A 103 7.69 13.07 -11.24
C GLY A 103 7.27 13.27 -9.78
N GLU A 104 7.96 14.14 -9.05
CA GLU A 104 7.66 14.41 -7.65
C GLU A 104 6.39 15.26 -7.53
N ILE A 105 5.55 14.90 -6.56
CA ILE A 105 4.32 15.60 -6.25
C ILE A 105 4.62 16.71 -5.25
N CYS A 106 4.28 17.94 -5.59
CA CYS A 106 4.41 19.11 -4.72
C CYS A 106 3.03 19.50 -4.18
N LEU A 107 2.57 18.78 -3.18
CA LEU A 107 1.35 19.10 -2.43
C LEU A 107 1.73 19.36 -0.97
N ASP A 108 1.10 20.36 -0.35
CA ASP A 108 1.37 20.79 1.04
C ASP A 108 0.98 19.76 2.11
N LEU A 109 0.37 18.64 1.70
CA LEU A 109 -0.15 17.58 2.57
C LEU A 109 0.63 16.26 2.49
N LEU A 110 1.75 16.22 1.75
CA LEU A 110 2.56 15.03 1.59
C LEU A 110 3.64 14.86 2.65
#